data_AF-A0A1F0VMJ3-F1
#
_entry.id   AF-A0A1F0VMJ3-F1
#
_cell.length_a   1.000
_cell.length_b   1.000
_cell.length_c   1.000
_cell.angle_alpha   90.00
_cell.angle_beta   90.00
_cell.angle_gamma   90.00
#
_symmetry.space_group_name_H-M   'P 1'
#
loop_
_entity.id
_entity.type
_entity.pdbx_description
1 polymer ?
#
loop_
_entity_poly.entity_id
_entity_poly.type
_entity_poly.pdbx_seq_one_letter_code
_entity_poly.pdbx_strand_id
1 'polypeptide(L)'
;MAGITLREQRPRVPWPVIAAGALAAIYILAPVLALGVRVPWGQLSDTLNSPTTQDLLRVSLSAAAWSTVLSTLLGTCLALWLQQLHRVSHLVRLVVYLPLAMPPVVGGLALTALLGRRGLLGPVLEQAGLHVSFAFPGVVAAHVFVTLPFAVVAVDSALRQLDPEVIASARGIGLGAGTILRRIILPAIRPAVFTGGALAFARSLGEFGTTITFAGSLPGSTRTMPSGIYLEREVSADNAYALSAVLIGIAILALTAAGLPLLLRRRREPKVRMLKPMDPAALRTATTPVDSAHDLSVTIGNATTTFRGGRMTAVVGPNGAGKTTLLRFISGRLQGAHTNAERVIMLSQNPGLPPTATVAQALTMVTKDPQRTKELINAAGLQELGHVSELSGGQAAQVALLRALAARPAVLVADEPFAAMDVESAARWRHLLRFSAADRTTVIVTHSRVDLDTLADDILVMEAGNIISQGSAERLLERPPSRFMAELAGVNVLRGYHQNDAFQPARNGEHWAAFPQSALRFDPAGALSATIVADLGKTTLIDIDGQRLTVGEPAGNNAPSDEVSVALDATALTVYTRT
;
A
#
# COMPACT_ATOMS: atom_id res chain seq x y z
N MET A 1 18.45 -2.45 30.06
CA MET A 1 18.32 -3.01 28.70
C MET A 1 19.61 -2.94 27.85
N ALA A 2 20.77 -2.51 28.38
CA ALA A 2 22.03 -2.71 27.67
C ALA A 2 22.46 -4.18 27.82
N GLY A 3 22.71 -4.88 26.70
CA GLY A 3 23.19 -6.27 26.68
C GLY A 3 22.21 -7.33 26.17
N ILE A 4 20.93 -6.99 25.94
CA ILE A 4 19.95 -7.92 25.37
C ILE A 4 19.97 -7.77 23.84
N THR A 5 20.39 -8.81 23.13
CA THR A 5 20.27 -8.88 21.67
C THR A 5 18.84 -9.26 21.29
N LEU A 6 18.01 -8.25 21.01
CA LEU A 6 16.65 -8.45 20.52
C LEU A 6 16.71 -8.89 19.05
N ARG A 7 16.63 -10.21 18.81
CA ARG A 7 16.42 -10.76 17.46
C ARG A 7 15.02 -11.35 17.39
N GLU A 8 14.28 -11.01 16.34
CA GLU A 8 13.01 -11.66 16.05
C GLU A 8 13.21 -13.18 15.95
N GLN A 9 12.35 -13.94 16.62
CA GLN A 9 12.28 -15.38 16.44
C GLN A 9 11.84 -15.65 15.01
N ARG A 10 12.76 -16.11 14.17
CA ARG A 10 12.42 -16.55 12.82
C ARG A 10 11.63 -17.86 12.92
N PRO A 11 10.57 -18.04 12.11
CA PRO A 11 9.89 -19.32 12.04
C PRO A 11 10.91 -20.41 11.67
N ARG A 12 10.93 -21.50 12.45
CA ARG A 12 11.81 -22.64 12.17
C ARG A 12 11.28 -23.37 10.94
N VAL A 13 12.10 -23.47 9.91
CA VAL A 13 11.81 -24.29 8.73
C VAL A 13 12.02 -25.77 9.12
N PRO A 14 11.08 -26.68 8.82
CA PRO A 14 11.23 -28.09 9.19
C PRO A 14 12.38 -28.75 8.42
N TRP A 15 13.09 -29.67 9.07
CA TRP A 15 14.31 -30.29 8.52
C TRP A 15 14.14 -30.97 7.16
N PRO A 16 13.01 -31.61 6.80
CA PRO A 16 12.85 -32.22 5.48
C PRO A 16 12.87 -31.17 4.36
N VAL A 17 12.33 -29.98 4.62
CA VAL A 17 12.34 -28.86 3.66
C VAL A 17 13.75 -28.33 3.46
N ILE A 18 14.54 -28.25 4.54
CA ILE A 18 15.97 -27.86 4.47
C ILE A 18 16.76 -28.90 3.68
N ALA A 19 16.55 -30.20 3.95
CA ALA A 19 17.24 -31.29 3.27
C ALA A 19 16.90 -31.31 1.76
N ALA A 20 15.62 -31.19 1.40
CA ALA A 20 15.20 -31.08 0.00
C ALA A 20 15.79 -29.84 -0.69
N GLY A 21 15.83 -28.70 0.00
CA GLY A 21 16.46 -27.48 -0.50
C GLY A 21 17.97 -27.62 -0.72
N ALA A 22 18.69 -28.27 0.20
CA ALA A 22 20.11 -28.55 0.07
C ALA A 22 20.39 -29.51 -1.11
N LEU A 23 19.58 -30.57 -1.26
CA LEU A 23 19.70 -31.51 -2.38
C LEU A 23 19.48 -30.79 -3.72
N ALA A 24 18.48 -29.91 -3.82
CA ALA A 24 18.23 -29.11 -5.02
C ALA A 24 19.41 -28.17 -5.33
N ALA A 25 20.00 -27.54 -4.32
CA ALA A 25 21.18 -26.68 -4.50
C ALA A 25 22.39 -27.49 -4.99
N ILE A 26 22.63 -28.68 -4.42
CA ILE A 26 23.70 -29.59 -4.86
C ILE A 26 23.47 -30.04 -6.30
N TYR A 27 22.23 -30.40 -6.68
CA TYR A 27 21.90 -30.82 -8.04
C TYR A 27 22.21 -29.74 -9.08
N ILE A 28 21.97 -28.46 -8.76
CA ILE A 28 22.31 -27.32 -9.63
C ILE A 28 23.83 -27.08 -9.67
N LEU A 29 24.51 -27.17 -8.53
CA LEU A 29 25.92 -26.81 -8.41
C LEU A 29 26.89 -27.91 -8.89
N ALA A 30 26.53 -29.18 -8.70
CA ALA A 30 27.41 -30.32 -8.97
C ALA A 30 27.86 -30.42 -10.45
N PRO A 31 26.99 -30.22 -11.47
CA PRO A 31 27.43 -30.23 -12.87
C PRO A 31 28.41 -29.10 -13.20
N VAL A 32 28.22 -27.92 -12.61
CA VAL A 32 29.11 -26.76 -12.80
C VAL A 32 30.48 -27.03 -12.18
N LEU A 33 30.51 -27.59 -10.97
CA LEU A 33 31.76 -28.00 -10.31
C LEU A 33 32.47 -29.12 -11.07
N ALA A 34 31.74 -30.12 -11.54
CA ALA A 34 32.29 -31.22 -12.33
C ALA A 34 32.87 -30.74 -13.67
N LEU A 35 32.21 -29.78 -14.33
CA LEU A 35 32.75 -29.12 -15.51
C LEU A 35 34.06 -28.41 -15.18
N GLY A 36 34.12 -27.65 -14.06
CA GLY A 36 35.32 -26.95 -13.61
C GLY A 36 36.54 -27.85 -13.41
N VAL A 37 36.34 -29.11 -13.02
CA VAL A 37 37.43 -30.12 -12.90
C VAL A 37 37.94 -30.57 -14.27
N ARG A 38 37.10 -30.55 -15.30
CA ARG A 38 37.46 -30.95 -16.67
C ARG A 38 38.11 -29.83 -17.49
N VAL A 39 38.10 -28.59 -17.00
CA VAL A 39 38.67 -27.44 -17.72
C VAL A 39 40.20 -27.54 -17.74
N PRO A 40 40.85 -27.43 -18.92
CA PRO A 40 42.30 -27.35 -19.02
C PRO A 40 42.81 -25.95 -18.60
N TRP A 41 42.85 -25.67 -17.30
CA TRP A 41 43.19 -24.34 -16.75
C TRP A 41 44.54 -23.78 -17.26
N GLY A 42 45.52 -24.63 -17.56
CA GLY A 42 46.81 -24.22 -18.10
C GLY A 42 46.75 -23.62 -19.51
N GLN A 43 45.77 -24.04 -20.33
CA GLN A 43 45.59 -23.56 -21.71
C GLN A 43 44.53 -22.45 -21.81
N LEU A 44 43.85 -22.14 -20.70
CA LEU A 44 42.75 -21.17 -20.69
C LEU A 44 43.20 -19.79 -21.19
N SER A 45 44.42 -19.38 -20.84
CA SER A 45 44.97 -18.10 -21.31
C SER A 45 45.17 -18.06 -22.83
N ASP A 46 45.60 -19.17 -23.43
CA ASP A 46 45.79 -19.29 -24.87
C ASP A 46 44.44 -19.31 -25.59
N THR A 47 43.47 -20.06 -25.07
CA THR A 47 42.10 -20.07 -25.58
C THR A 47 41.48 -18.67 -25.55
N LEU A 48 41.63 -17.93 -24.44
CA LEU A 48 41.13 -16.55 -24.29
C LEU A 48 41.80 -15.56 -25.25
N ASN A 49 43.10 -15.71 -25.48
CA ASN A 49 43.88 -14.84 -26.35
C ASN A 49 43.69 -15.16 -27.84
N SER A 50 43.08 -16.30 -28.18
CA SER A 50 42.83 -16.66 -29.58
C SER A 50 41.85 -15.67 -30.25
N PRO A 51 42.10 -15.24 -31.50
CA PRO A 51 41.23 -14.31 -32.22
C PRO A 51 39.79 -14.80 -32.33
N THR A 52 39.60 -16.10 -32.56
CA THR A 52 38.27 -16.72 -32.66
C THR A 52 37.47 -16.57 -31.37
N THR A 53 38.10 -16.80 -30.20
CA THR A 53 37.43 -16.63 -28.90
C THR A 53 37.08 -15.17 -28.64
N GLN A 54 37.96 -14.24 -29.01
CA GLN A 54 37.70 -12.80 -28.86
C GLN A 54 36.50 -12.36 -29.71
N ASP A 55 36.37 -12.86 -30.93
CA ASP A 55 35.20 -12.61 -31.78
C ASP A 55 33.92 -13.18 -31.17
N LEU A 56 33.95 -14.42 -30.67
CA LEU A 56 32.82 -15.05 -29.98
C LEU A 56 32.39 -14.23 -28.76
N LEU A 57 33.35 -13.79 -27.94
CA LEU A 57 33.10 -12.97 -26.76
C LEU A 57 32.52 -11.62 -27.15
N ARG A 58 33.09 -10.94 -28.14
CA ARG A 58 32.63 -9.63 -28.61
C ARG A 58 31.18 -9.70 -29.09
N VAL A 59 30.85 -10.66 -29.95
CA VAL A 59 29.48 -10.82 -30.48
C VAL A 59 28.52 -11.14 -29.35
N SER A 60 28.88 -12.08 -28.46
CA SER A 60 27.99 -12.53 -27.37
C SER A 60 27.74 -11.47 -26.32
N LEU A 61 28.79 -10.80 -25.84
CA LEU A 61 28.68 -9.74 -24.84
C LEU A 61 27.95 -8.52 -25.40
N SER A 62 28.22 -8.15 -26.66
CA SER A 62 27.51 -7.05 -27.32
C SER A 62 26.03 -7.39 -27.51
N ALA A 63 25.72 -8.61 -27.96
CA ALA A 63 24.34 -9.05 -28.13
C ALA A 63 23.60 -9.05 -26.79
N ALA A 64 24.22 -9.61 -25.74
CA ALA A 64 23.65 -9.64 -24.39
C ALA A 64 23.46 -8.24 -23.80
N ALA A 65 24.42 -7.33 -23.97
CA ALA A 65 24.29 -5.95 -23.50
C ALA A 65 23.11 -5.23 -24.17
N TRP A 66 23.03 -5.26 -25.51
CA TRP A 66 21.95 -4.63 -26.25
C TRP A 66 20.60 -5.25 -25.95
N SER A 67 20.50 -6.58 -25.95
CA SER A 67 19.23 -7.25 -25.65
C SER A 67 18.78 -6.99 -24.21
N THR A 68 19.70 -6.94 -23.25
CA THR A 68 19.34 -6.63 -21.86
C THR A 68 18.81 -5.21 -21.72
N VAL A 69 19.46 -4.22 -22.34
CA VAL A 69 18.97 -2.82 -22.30
C VAL A 69 17.58 -2.72 -22.92
N LEU A 70 17.39 -3.31 -24.11
CA LEU A 70 16.11 -3.29 -24.82
C LEU A 70 15.02 -4.05 -24.06
N SER A 71 15.29 -5.29 -23.64
CA SER A 71 14.34 -6.11 -22.88
C SER A 71 13.96 -5.49 -21.54
N THR A 72 14.92 -4.86 -20.84
CA THR A 72 14.63 -4.17 -19.58
C THR A 72 13.77 -2.94 -19.81
N LEU A 73 14.08 -2.13 -20.82
CA LEU A 73 13.32 -0.92 -21.14
C LEU A 73 11.91 -1.26 -21.63
N LEU A 74 11.80 -2.12 -22.65
CA LEU A 74 10.53 -2.56 -23.22
C LEU A 74 9.71 -3.35 -22.20
N GLY A 75 10.33 -4.25 -21.46
CA GLY A 75 9.67 -5.04 -20.42
C GLY A 75 9.14 -4.20 -19.27
N THR A 76 9.90 -3.19 -18.82
CA THR A 76 9.44 -2.22 -17.81
C THR A 76 8.25 -1.41 -18.33
N CYS A 77 8.32 -0.92 -19.57
CA CYS A 77 7.21 -0.18 -20.18
C CYS A 77 5.95 -1.04 -20.32
N LEU A 78 6.11 -2.28 -20.79
CA LEU A 78 5.01 -3.24 -20.93
C LEU A 78 4.38 -3.56 -19.57
N ALA A 79 5.20 -3.80 -18.53
CA ALA A 79 4.73 -4.05 -17.17
C ALA A 79 3.98 -2.85 -16.57
N LEU A 80 4.43 -1.62 -16.84
CA LEU A 80 3.70 -0.40 -16.43
C LEU A 80 2.36 -0.26 -17.16
N TRP A 81 2.31 -0.60 -18.45
CA TRP A 81 1.07 -0.58 -19.22
C TRP A 81 0.07 -1.65 -18.77
N LEU A 82 0.54 -2.84 -18.37
CA LEU A 82 -0.30 -3.92 -17.83
C LEU A 82 -1.15 -3.48 -16.63
N GLN A 83 -0.69 -2.50 -15.84
CA GLN A 83 -1.42 -1.95 -14.70
C GLN A 83 -2.71 -1.22 -15.10
N GLN A 84 -2.83 -0.78 -16.36
CA GLN A 84 -3.98 -0.04 -16.86
C GLN A 84 -5.03 -0.95 -17.52
N LEU A 85 -4.65 -2.17 -17.90
CA LEU A 85 -5.47 -3.07 -18.72
C LEU A 85 -6.52 -3.89 -17.96
N HIS A 86 -6.71 -3.63 -16.65
CA HIS A 86 -7.70 -4.29 -15.80
C HIS A 86 -7.85 -5.80 -16.12
N ARG A 87 -8.98 -6.24 -16.68
CA ARG A 87 -9.28 -7.65 -17.02
C ARG A 87 -8.41 -8.21 -18.15
N VAL A 88 -8.09 -7.40 -19.17
CA VAL A 88 -7.30 -7.81 -20.34
C VAL A 88 -5.83 -8.08 -19.99
N SER A 89 -5.36 -7.54 -18.86
CA SER A 89 -4.00 -7.74 -18.37
C SER A 89 -3.62 -9.23 -18.20
N HIS A 90 -4.59 -10.11 -17.91
CA HIS A 90 -4.33 -11.55 -17.80
C HIS A 90 -3.98 -12.18 -19.16
N LEU A 91 -4.70 -11.83 -20.22
CA LEU A 91 -4.43 -12.34 -21.57
C LEU A 91 -3.06 -11.87 -22.07
N VAL A 92 -2.74 -10.59 -21.85
CA VAL A 92 -1.44 -10.04 -22.25
C VAL A 92 -0.30 -10.74 -21.51
N ARG A 93 -0.47 -11.12 -20.23
CA ARG A 93 0.54 -11.91 -19.50
C ARG A 93 0.75 -13.30 -20.11
N LEU A 94 -0.31 -13.98 -20.57
CA LEU A 94 -0.16 -15.26 -21.26
C LEU A 94 0.66 -15.12 -22.55
N VAL A 95 0.43 -14.04 -23.31
CA VAL A 95 1.25 -13.73 -24.50
C VAL A 95 2.71 -13.48 -24.11
N VAL A 96 2.97 -12.77 -23.01
CA VAL A 96 4.33 -12.56 -22.50
C VAL A 96 5.00 -13.87 -22.08
N TYR A 97 4.26 -14.86 -21.59
CA TYR A 97 4.80 -16.16 -21.19
C TYR A 97 5.00 -17.12 -22.36
N LEU A 98 4.34 -16.87 -23.49
CA LEU A 98 4.43 -17.73 -24.67
C LEU A 98 5.87 -18.01 -25.11
N PRO A 99 6.79 -17.03 -25.23
CA PRO A 99 8.19 -17.30 -25.60
C PRO A 99 8.93 -18.22 -24.64
N LEU A 100 8.53 -18.29 -23.36
CA LEU A 100 9.15 -19.17 -22.36
C LEU A 100 8.73 -20.63 -22.52
N ALA A 101 7.56 -20.88 -23.10
CA ALA A 101 7.03 -22.23 -23.33
C ALA A 101 7.42 -22.78 -24.72
N MET A 102 7.76 -21.91 -25.67
CA MET A 102 8.10 -22.34 -27.03
C MET A 102 9.49 -22.99 -27.09
N PRO A 103 9.64 -24.09 -27.85
CA PRO A 103 10.96 -24.60 -28.21
C PRO A 103 11.79 -23.50 -28.90
N PRO A 104 13.08 -23.35 -28.58
CA PRO A 104 13.91 -22.26 -29.14
C PRO A 104 13.93 -22.22 -30.67
N VAL A 105 13.98 -23.38 -31.32
CA VAL A 105 13.94 -23.50 -32.78
C VAL A 105 12.63 -22.93 -33.35
N VAL A 106 11.50 -23.20 -32.70
CA VAL A 106 10.19 -22.66 -33.10
C VAL A 106 10.19 -21.13 -32.95
N GLY A 107 10.79 -20.60 -31.88
CA GLY A 107 11.00 -19.16 -31.72
C GLY A 107 11.81 -18.55 -32.86
N GLY A 108 12.91 -19.19 -33.26
CA GLY A 108 13.74 -18.74 -34.39
C GLY A 108 13.01 -18.78 -35.73
N LEU A 109 12.21 -19.81 -35.98
CA LEU A 109 11.36 -19.90 -37.18
C LEU A 109 10.27 -18.83 -37.18
N ALA A 110 9.63 -18.56 -36.04
CA ALA A 110 8.64 -17.50 -35.91
C ALA A 110 9.24 -16.11 -36.21
N LEU A 111 10.44 -15.83 -35.68
CA LEU A 111 11.16 -14.59 -36.00
C LEU A 111 11.59 -14.53 -37.47
N THR A 112 11.96 -15.66 -38.08
CA THR A 112 12.25 -15.73 -39.51
C THR A 112 11.02 -15.42 -40.35
N ALA A 113 9.85 -15.94 -39.96
CA ALA A 113 8.58 -15.66 -40.62
C ALA A 113 8.15 -14.19 -40.48
N LEU A 114 8.56 -13.52 -39.40
CA LEU A 114 8.24 -12.10 -39.17
C LEU A 114 9.27 -11.15 -39.79
N LEU A 115 10.55 -11.32 -39.46
CA LEU A 115 11.66 -10.38 -39.70
C LEU A 115 12.65 -10.88 -40.76
N GLY A 116 12.48 -12.08 -41.30
CA GLY A 116 13.29 -12.59 -42.40
C GLY A 116 13.10 -11.80 -43.68
N ARG A 117 14.03 -11.94 -44.65
CA ARG A 117 13.94 -11.27 -45.97
C ARG A 117 12.60 -11.52 -46.68
N ARG A 118 12.06 -12.75 -46.58
CA ARG A 118 10.75 -13.14 -47.13
C ARG A 118 9.62 -13.14 -46.07
N GLY A 119 9.88 -12.57 -44.89
CA GLY A 119 8.93 -12.51 -43.78
C GLY A 119 7.92 -11.38 -43.95
N LEU A 120 6.93 -11.35 -43.06
CA LEU A 120 5.83 -10.37 -43.10
C LEU A 120 6.30 -8.91 -43.07
N LEU A 121 7.35 -8.61 -42.32
CA LEU A 121 7.96 -7.27 -42.21
C LEU A 121 9.21 -7.11 -43.08
N GLY A 122 9.64 -8.15 -43.80
CA GLY A 122 10.83 -8.15 -44.64
C GLY A 122 10.88 -7.02 -45.66
N PRO A 123 9.83 -6.82 -46.49
CA PRO A 123 9.80 -5.76 -47.50
C PRO A 123 9.91 -4.34 -46.91
N VAL A 124 9.30 -4.11 -45.74
CA VAL A 124 9.33 -2.82 -45.06
C VAL A 124 10.74 -2.55 -44.51
N LEU A 125 11.38 -3.57 -43.93
CA LEU A 125 12.74 -3.46 -43.43
C LEU A 125 13.76 -3.24 -44.55
N GLU A 126 13.55 -3.88 -45.71
CA GLU A 126 14.40 -3.72 -46.90
C GLU A 126 14.29 -2.30 -47.48
N GLN A 127 13.09 -1.73 -47.55
CA GLN A 127 12.89 -0.32 -47.94
C GLN A 127 13.57 0.65 -46.97
N ALA A 128 13.64 0.31 -45.69
CA ALA A 128 14.35 1.09 -44.67
C ALA A 128 15.87 0.86 -44.67
N GLY A 129 16.39 -0.04 -45.52
CA GLY A 129 17.81 -0.40 -45.56
C GLY A 129 18.28 -1.20 -44.33
N LEU A 130 17.36 -1.82 -43.58
CA LEU A 130 17.64 -2.56 -42.35
C LEU A 130 17.71 -4.07 -42.61
N HIS A 131 18.93 -4.62 -42.61
CA HIS A 131 19.13 -6.06 -42.71
C HIS A 131 19.16 -6.72 -41.33
N VAL A 132 18.06 -7.39 -40.96
CA VAL A 132 17.91 -8.01 -39.64
C VAL A 132 18.28 -9.50 -39.66
N SER A 133 17.82 -10.28 -40.64
CA SER A 133 18.16 -11.71 -40.75
C SER A 133 19.62 -11.93 -41.15
N PHE A 134 20.28 -12.94 -40.58
CA PHE A 134 21.69 -13.25 -40.83
C PHE A 134 22.67 -12.08 -40.56
N ALA A 135 22.30 -11.18 -39.66
CA ALA A 135 23.11 -10.04 -39.26
C ALA A 135 23.04 -9.84 -37.73
N PHE A 136 23.98 -9.07 -37.18
CA PHE A 136 24.05 -8.80 -35.74
C PHE A 136 22.73 -8.25 -35.14
N PRO A 137 21.96 -7.34 -35.79
CA PRO A 137 20.66 -6.93 -35.29
C PRO A 137 19.66 -8.09 -35.12
N GLY A 138 19.77 -9.13 -35.95
CA GLY A 138 18.95 -10.34 -35.82
C GLY A 138 19.27 -11.16 -34.57
N VAL A 139 20.56 -11.23 -34.19
CA VAL A 139 20.99 -11.84 -32.92
C VAL A 139 20.34 -11.09 -31.75
N VAL A 140 20.41 -9.76 -31.76
CA VAL A 140 19.79 -8.92 -30.71
C VAL A 140 18.28 -9.13 -30.67
N ALA A 141 17.59 -9.16 -31.82
CA ALA A 141 16.15 -9.38 -31.89
C ALA A 141 15.74 -10.77 -31.34
N ALA A 142 16.48 -11.82 -31.70
CA ALA A 142 16.28 -13.16 -31.14
C ALA A 142 16.44 -13.18 -29.62
N HIS A 143 17.48 -12.52 -29.11
CA HIS A 143 17.70 -12.45 -27.68
C HIS A 143 16.60 -11.64 -26.97
N VAL A 144 16.17 -10.49 -27.52
CA VAL A 144 15.07 -9.71 -26.94
C VAL A 144 13.78 -10.53 -26.86
N PHE A 145 13.45 -11.27 -27.91
CA PHE A 145 12.26 -12.13 -27.94
C PHE A 145 12.20 -13.13 -26.76
N VAL A 146 13.34 -13.74 -26.44
CA VAL A 146 13.45 -14.75 -25.38
C VAL A 146 13.63 -14.13 -23.99
N THR A 147 14.28 -12.96 -23.90
CA THR A 147 14.68 -12.35 -22.61
C THR A 147 13.70 -11.33 -22.07
N LEU A 148 12.89 -10.70 -22.92
CA LEU A 148 11.87 -9.72 -22.53
C LEU A 148 10.92 -10.22 -21.43
N PRO A 149 10.42 -11.47 -21.45
CA PRO A 149 9.52 -11.97 -20.41
C PRO A 149 10.11 -11.91 -18.99
N PHE A 150 11.42 -12.09 -18.82
CA PHE A 150 12.08 -12.03 -17.52
C PHE A 150 12.00 -10.63 -16.89
N ALA A 151 12.21 -9.59 -17.69
CA ALA A 151 12.06 -8.21 -17.26
C ALA A 151 10.59 -7.90 -16.91
N VAL A 152 9.64 -8.33 -17.75
CA VAL A 152 8.21 -8.10 -17.50
C VAL A 152 7.75 -8.78 -16.22
N VAL A 153 8.10 -10.06 -15.99
CA VAL A 153 7.71 -10.82 -14.79
C VAL A 153 8.24 -10.16 -13.53
N ALA A 154 9.53 -9.79 -13.52
CA ALA A 154 10.14 -9.16 -12.36
C ALA A 154 9.46 -7.83 -12.01
N VAL A 155 9.22 -6.98 -13.01
CA VAL A 155 8.61 -5.67 -12.82
C VAL A 155 7.11 -5.75 -12.51
N ASP A 156 6.33 -6.59 -13.20
CA ASP A 156 4.89 -6.78 -12.93
C ASP A 156 4.67 -7.31 -11.51
N SER A 157 5.51 -8.23 -11.04
CA SER A 157 5.47 -8.75 -9.67
C SER A 157 5.74 -7.65 -8.62
N ALA A 158 6.71 -6.77 -8.86
CA ALA A 158 7.01 -5.67 -7.97
C ALA A 158 5.92 -4.59 -7.97
N LEU A 159 5.35 -4.27 -9.14
CA LEU A 159 4.24 -3.31 -9.26
C LEU A 159 3.00 -3.76 -8.49
N ARG A 160 2.69 -5.07 -8.53
CA ARG A 160 1.54 -5.65 -7.80
C ARG A 160 1.70 -5.63 -6.27
N GLN A 161 2.93 -5.48 -5.77
CA GLN A 161 3.21 -5.35 -4.33
C GLN A 161 3.10 -3.90 -3.84
N LEU A 162 2.99 -2.92 -4.75
CA LEU A 162 2.81 -1.53 -4.35
C LEU A 162 1.40 -1.33 -3.78
N ASP A 163 1.34 -0.75 -2.59
CA ASP A 163 0.09 -0.36 -1.95
C ASP A 163 -0.64 0.70 -2.81
N PRO A 164 -1.86 0.40 -3.31
CA PRO A 164 -2.65 1.35 -4.08
C PRO A 164 -2.90 2.67 -3.35
N GLU A 165 -2.93 2.64 -2.02
CA GLU A 165 -3.20 3.81 -1.19
C GLU A 165 -2.08 4.86 -1.27
N VAL A 166 -0.83 4.44 -1.55
CA VAL A 166 0.29 5.37 -1.80
C VAL A 166 0.02 6.20 -3.05
N ILE A 167 -0.47 5.57 -4.12
CA ILE A 167 -0.78 6.24 -5.38
C ILE A 167 -2.03 7.12 -5.23
N ALA A 168 -3.08 6.61 -4.56
CA ALA A 168 -4.30 7.36 -4.31
C ALA A 168 -4.04 8.60 -3.46
N SER A 169 -3.24 8.47 -2.40
CA SER A 169 -2.80 9.60 -1.56
C SER A 169 -2.00 10.63 -2.36
N ALA A 170 -1.06 10.17 -3.20
CA ALA A 170 -0.25 11.04 -4.06
C ALA A 170 -1.09 11.83 -5.08
N ARG A 171 -2.13 11.21 -5.66
CA ARG A 171 -3.07 11.91 -6.55
C ARG A 171 -3.93 12.92 -5.78
N GLY A 172 -4.41 12.57 -4.58
CA GLY A 172 -5.20 13.48 -3.75
C GLY A 172 -4.48 14.79 -3.45
N ILE A 173 -3.18 14.74 -3.15
CA ILE A 173 -2.35 15.93 -2.98
C ILE A 173 -1.97 16.64 -4.29
N GLY A 174 -2.52 16.24 -5.45
CA GLY A 174 -2.33 16.91 -6.73
C GLY A 174 -1.04 16.56 -7.48
N LEU A 175 -0.40 15.43 -7.20
CA LEU A 175 0.75 14.98 -7.99
C LEU A 175 0.30 14.41 -9.34
N GLY A 176 0.90 14.91 -10.43
CA GLY A 176 0.66 14.40 -11.77
C GLY A 176 1.23 13.00 -12.00
N ALA A 177 0.70 12.28 -12.99
CA ALA A 177 1.09 10.90 -13.30
C ALA A 177 2.60 10.73 -13.56
N GLY A 178 3.23 11.67 -14.28
CA GLY A 178 4.67 11.65 -14.53
C GLY A 178 5.51 11.82 -13.25
N THR A 179 5.04 12.65 -12.31
CA THR A 179 5.70 12.84 -11.01
C THR A 179 5.57 11.59 -10.15
N ILE A 180 4.38 10.98 -10.11
CA ILE A 180 4.15 9.71 -9.41
C ILE A 180 5.05 8.61 -9.98
N LEU A 181 5.12 8.49 -11.32
CA LEU A 181 5.98 7.51 -11.97
C LEU A 181 7.45 7.71 -11.58
N ARG A 182 7.98 8.93 -11.71
CA ARG A 182 9.41 9.21 -11.49
C ARG A 182 9.83 9.21 -10.03
N ARG A 183 8.99 9.70 -9.11
CA ARG A 183 9.35 9.89 -7.69
C ARG A 183 8.85 8.79 -6.77
N ILE A 184 7.85 8.01 -7.17
CA ILE A 184 7.24 6.97 -6.33
C ILE A 184 7.44 5.59 -6.96
N ILE A 185 6.92 5.37 -8.17
CA ILE A 185 6.86 4.04 -8.78
C ILE A 185 8.26 3.53 -9.19
N LEU A 186 8.99 4.28 -10.02
CA LEU A 186 10.31 3.87 -10.52
C LEU A 186 11.32 3.59 -9.39
N PRO A 187 11.46 4.45 -8.36
CA PRO A 187 12.35 4.15 -7.23
C PRO A 187 11.93 2.89 -6.45
N ALA A 188 10.63 2.64 -6.31
CA ALA A 188 10.11 1.49 -5.61
C ALA A 188 10.36 0.17 -6.37
N ILE A 189 10.20 0.17 -7.69
CA ILE A 189 10.42 -1.02 -8.53
C ILE A 189 11.86 -1.16 -9.06
N ARG A 190 12.73 -0.15 -8.85
CA ARG A 190 14.14 -0.17 -9.28
C ARG A 190 14.84 -1.51 -8.98
N PRO A 191 14.76 -2.09 -7.76
CA PRO A 191 15.38 -3.38 -7.47
C PRO A 191 14.92 -4.48 -8.43
N ALA A 192 13.62 -4.55 -8.72
CA ALA A 192 13.05 -5.53 -9.62
C ALA A 192 13.43 -5.29 -11.09
N VAL A 193 13.56 -4.03 -11.52
CA VAL A 193 14.10 -3.69 -12.85
C VAL A 193 15.53 -4.21 -13.00
N PHE A 194 16.38 -4.01 -11.99
CA PHE A 194 17.75 -4.54 -11.98
C PHE A 194 17.77 -6.08 -11.98
N THR A 195 16.97 -6.72 -11.14
CA THR A 195 16.85 -8.20 -11.11
C THR A 195 16.37 -8.75 -12.46
N GLY A 196 15.34 -8.15 -13.05
CA GLY A 196 14.81 -8.53 -14.36
C GLY A 196 15.85 -8.37 -15.47
N GLY A 197 16.59 -7.26 -15.48
CA GLY A 197 17.68 -7.03 -16.43
C GLY A 197 18.85 -8.01 -16.26
N ALA A 198 19.21 -8.36 -15.03
CA ALA A 198 20.25 -9.34 -14.74
C ALA A 198 19.86 -10.76 -15.20
N LEU A 199 18.61 -11.16 -14.95
CA LEU A 199 18.07 -12.42 -15.46
C LEU A 199 18.00 -12.43 -16.99
N ALA A 200 17.60 -11.32 -17.60
CA ALA A 200 17.62 -11.16 -19.06
C ALA A 200 19.05 -11.29 -19.63
N PHE A 201 20.05 -10.68 -18.98
CA PHE A 201 21.45 -10.79 -19.39
C PHE A 201 21.97 -12.23 -19.29
N ALA A 202 21.75 -12.88 -18.13
CA ALA A 202 22.17 -14.26 -17.92
C ALA A 202 21.48 -15.21 -18.92
N ARG A 203 20.19 -15.02 -19.18
CA ARG A 203 19.46 -15.81 -20.17
C ARG A 203 19.98 -15.54 -21.59
N SER A 204 20.36 -14.30 -21.90
CA SER A 204 20.92 -13.95 -23.21
C SER A 204 22.25 -14.63 -23.50
N LEU A 205 23.12 -14.78 -22.49
CA LEU A 205 24.43 -15.42 -22.66
C LEU A 205 24.31 -16.91 -23.08
N GLY A 206 23.24 -17.57 -22.64
CA GLY A 206 22.94 -18.96 -22.97
C GLY A 206 22.05 -19.15 -24.19
N GLU A 207 21.69 -18.10 -24.93
CA GLU A 207 20.82 -18.25 -26.09
C GLU A 207 21.55 -18.90 -27.27
N PHE A 208 21.01 -20.02 -27.72
CA PHE A 208 21.58 -20.85 -28.79
C PHE A 208 20.55 -21.09 -29.90
N GLY A 209 19.42 -21.73 -29.56
CA GLY A 209 18.51 -22.28 -30.56
C GLY A 209 17.75 -21.23 -31.38
N THR A 210 17.27 -20.15 -30.75
CA THR A 210 16.56 -19.08 -31.48
C THR A 210 17.53 -18.35 -32.41
N THR A 211 18.74 -18.08 -31.92
CA THR A 211 19.78 -17.34 -32.64
C THR A 211 20.30 -18.11 -33.84
N ILE A 212 20.65 -19.40 -33.69
CA ILE A 212 21.19 -20.18 -34.80
C ILE A 212 20.17 -20.37 -35.93
N THR A 213 18.88 -20.52 -35.59
CA THR A 213 17.81 -20.68 -36.59
C THR A 213 17.49 -19.38 -37.33
N PHE A 214 17.53 -18.22 -36.67
CA PHE A 214 17.15 -16.94 -37.29
C PHE A 214 18.34 -16.13 -37.83
N ALA A 215 19.42 -16.01 -37.06
CA ALA A 215 20.59 -15.19 -37.38
C ALA A 215 21.77 -16.00 -37.95
N GLY A 216 21.67 -17.34 -37.95
CA GLY A 216 22.75 -18.22 -38.40
C GLY A 216 23.97 -18.18 -37.48
N SER A 217 25.12 -18.65 -37.98
CA SER A 217 26.39 -18.74 -37.23
C SER A 217 27.59 -18.28 -38.07
N LEU A 218 27.58 -17.01 -38.44
CA LEU A 218 28.63 -16.38 -39.25
C LEU A 218 29.77 -15.87 -38.33
N PRO A 219 31.03 -16.31 -38.54
CA PRO A 219 32.19 -15.78 -37.80
C PRO A 219 32.27 -14.26 -37.84
N GLY A 220 32.66 -13.63 -36.74
CA GLY A 220 32.85 -12.17 -36.64
C GLY A 220 31.57 -11.32 -36.68
N SER A 221 30.39 -11.90 -36.95
CA SER A 221 29.13 -11.14 -37.06
C SER A 221 27.98 -11.70 -36.22
N THR A 222 27.61 -12.98 -36.41
CA THR A 222 26.43 -13.57 -35.76
C THR A 222 26.74 -14.77 -34.88
N ARG A 223 27.93 -15.36 -35.00
CA ARG A 223 28.35 -16.50 -34.19
C ARG A 223 28.53 -16.11 -32.72
N THR A 224 27.62 -16.58 -31.88
CA THR A 224 27.68 -16.40 -30.43
C THR A 224 28.45 -17.55 -29.76
N MET A 225 28.85 -17.34 -28.52
CA MET A 225 29.64 -18.27 -27.72
C MET A 225 28.96 -19.63 -27.54
N PRO A 226 27.64 -19.75 -27.28
CA PRO A 226 26.97 -21.05 -27.27
C PRO A 226 27.09 -21.82 -28.60
N SER A 227 26.94 -21.12 -29.73
CA SER A 227 27.12 -21.76 -31.04
C SER A 227 28.58 -22.11 -31.35
N GLY A 228 29.52 -21.30 -30.87
CA GLY A 228 30.95 -21.57 -30.94
C GLY A 228 31.34 -22.80 -30.11
N ILE A 229 30.86 -22.92 -28.87
CA ILE A 229 31.06 -24.10 -28.01
C ILE A 229 30.52 -25.36 -28.67
N TYR A 230 29.32 -25.29 -29.25
CA TYR A 230 28.71 -26.42 -29.96
C TYR A 230 29.59 -26.91 -31.11
N LEU A 231 30.07 -25.99 -31.96
CA LEU A 231 30.96 -26.32 -33.08
C LEU A 231 32.32 -26.82 -32.59
N GLU A 232 32.88 -26.20 -31.56
CA GLU A 232 34.17 -26.59 -31.00
C GLU A 232 34.10 -27.97 -30.35
N ARG A 233 32.96 -28.37 -29.76
CA ARG A 233 32.78 -29.71 -29.21
C ARG A 233 32.97 -30.82 -30.27
N GLU A 234 32.62 -30.55 -31.53
CA GLU A 234 32.82 -31.48 -32.63
C GLU A 234 34.30 -31.57 -33.06
N VAL A 235 35.13 -30.57 -32.69
CA VAL A 235 36.55 -30.47 -33.04
C VAL A 235 37.47 -30.87 -31.88
N SER A 236 37.31 -30.22 -30.72
CA SER A 236 38.09 -30.41 -29.50
C SER A 236 37.21 -30.26 -28.26
N ALA A 237 37.02 -31.38 -27.54
CA ALA A 237 36.28 -31.37 -26.28
C ALA A 237 36.94 -30.47 -25.22
N ASP A 238 38.27 -30.44 -25.16
CA ASP A 238 39.03 -29.64 -24.19
C ASP A 238 38.83 -28.14 -24.41
N ASN A 239 38.89 -27.68 -25.66
CA ASN A 239 38.67 -26.28 -25.99
C ASN A 239 37.19 -25.89 -25.78
N ALA A 240 36.25 -26.79 -26.07
CA ALA A 240 34.83 -26.60 -25.75
C ALA A 240 34.58 -26.47 -24.23
N TYR A 241 35.27 -27.26 -23.39
CA TYR A 241 35.21 -27.11 -21.93
C TYR A 241 35.80 -25.77 -21.47
N ALA A 242 36.93 -25.34 -22.04
CA ALA A 242 37.52 -24.02 -21.74
C ALA A 242 36.56 -22.87 -22.09
N LEU A 243 35.99 -22.85 -23.30
CA LEU A 243 35.01 -21.85 -23.72
C LEU A 243 33.75 -21.86 -22.84
N SER A 244 33.28 -23.05 -22.44
CA SER A 244 32.14 -23.19 -21.52
C SER A 244 32.43 -22.59 -20.15
N ALA A 245 33.64 -22.81 -19.63
CA ALA A 245 34.09 -22.24 -18.36
C ALA A 245 34.15 -20.71 -18.39
N VAL A 246 34.64 -20.14 -19.50
CA VAL A 246 34.65 -18.69 -19.71
C VAL A 246 33.22 -18.13 -19.69
N LEU A 247 32.29 -18.73 -20.44
CA LEU A 247 30.91 -18.27 -20.50
C LEU A 247 30.20 -18.35 -19.13
N ILE A 248 30.39 -19.46 -18.41
CA ILE A 248 29.85 -19.64 -17.05
C ILE A 248 30.47 -18.64 -16.07
N GLY A 249 31.78 -18.43 -16.13
CA GLY A 249 32.47 -17.45 -15.30
C GLY A 249 31.93 -16.04 -15.50
N ILE A 250 31.71 -15.63 -16.76
CA ILE A 250 31.07 -14.36 -17.10
C ILE A 250 29.64 -14.29 -16.56
N ALA A 251 28.85 -15.35 -16.71
CA ALA A 251 27.47 -15.40 -16.21
C ALA A 251 27.42 -15.28 -14.68
N ILE A 252 28.29 -15.99 -13.95
CA ILE A 252 28.40 -15.90 -12.48
C ILE A 252 28.84 -14.49 -12.07
N LEU A 253 29.84 -13.91 -12.74
CA LEU A 253 30.32 -12.56 -12.44
C LEU A 253 29.21 -11.51 -12.67
N ALA A 254 28.45 -11.64 -13.76
CA ALA A 254 27.33 -10.75 -14.04
C ALA A 254 26.18 -10.90 -13.03
N LEU A 255 25.81 -12.13 -12.67
CA LEU A 255 24.75 -12.40 -11.68
C LEU A 255 25.16 -11.94 -10.27
N THR A 256 26.41 -12.16 -9.88
CA THR A 256 26.94 -11.68 -8.59
C THR A 256 27.00 -10.16 -8.56
N ALA A 257 27.50 -9.50 -9.61
CA ALA A 257 27.49 -8.05 -9.73
C ALA A 257 26.07 -7.46 -9.65
N ALA A 258 25.08 -8.11 -10.26
CA ALA A 258 23.68 -7.70 -10.19
C ALA A 258 23.02 -7.96 -8.83
N GLY A 259 23.38 -9.04 -8.14
CA GLY A 259 22.87 -9.38 -6.82
C GLY A 259 23.55 -8.59 -5.68
N LEU A 260 24.77 -8.10 -5.90
CA LEU A 260 25.58 -7.44 -4.87
C LEU A 260 24.88 -6.21 -4.25
N PRO A 261 24.23 -5.30 -5.00
CA PRO A 261 23.49 -4.18 -4.40
C PRO A 261 22.32 -4.62 -3.50
N LEU A 262 21.72 -5.79 -3.79
CA LEU A 262 20.62 -6.35 -2.99
C LEU A 262 21.15 -6.99 -1.71
N LEU A 263 22.31 -7.65 -1.79
CA LEU A 263 22.98 -8.27 -0.63
C LEU A 263 23.58 -7.21 0.31
N LEU A 264 24.11 -6.13 -0.25
CA LEU A 264 24.69 -5.01 0.50
C LEU A 264 23.64 -4.01 1.03
N ARG A 265 22.36 -4.18 0.67
CA ARG A 265 21.28 -3.37 1.25
C ARG A 265 21.19 -3.66 2.74
N ARG A 266 21.64 -2.71 3.55
CA ARG A 266 21.40 -2.73 5.00
C ARG A 266 19.90 -2.80 5.22
N ARG A 267 19.43 -3.89 5.85
CA ARG A 267 18.09 -3.94 6.42
C ARG A 267 18.02 -2.81 7.45
N ARG A 268 17.03 -1.95 7.29
CA ARG A 268 16.79 -0.85 8.20
C ARG A 268 16.06 -1.42 9.41
N GLU A 269 16.73 -1.43 10.55
CA GLU A 269 16.14 -1.87 11.81
C GLU A 269 15.34 -0.73 12.43
N PRO A 270 14.13 -1.00 12.97
CA PRO A 270 13.40 -0.02 13.76
C PRO A 270 14.27 0.47 14.91
N LYS A 271 14.43 1.79 15.03
CA LYS A 271 15.13 2.41 16.16
C LYS A 271 14.13 3.12 17.05
N VAL A 272 14.24 2.93 18.37
CA VAL A 272 13.46 3.70 19.35
C VAL A 272 13.87 5.17 19.26
N ARG A 273 12.89 6.07 19.09
CA ARG A 273 13.12 7.52 18.99
C ARG A 273 12.08 8.24 19.83
N MET A 274 12.53 9.15 20.68
CA MET A 274 11.64 10.02 21.44
C MET A 274 11.25 11.21 20.57
N LEU A 275 9.95 11.45 20.42
CA LEU A 275 9.44 12.62 19.71
C LEU A 275 9.59 13.87 20.58
N LYS A 276 9.82 15.02 19.95
CA LYS A 276 9.87 16.31 20.65
C LYS A 276 8.45 16.86 20.86
N PRO A 277 8.26 17.85 21.75
CA PRO A 277 6.97 18.55 21.85
C PRO A 277 6.60 19.22 20.52
N MET A 278 5.31 19.24 20.23
CA MET A 278 4.71 19.90 19.06
C MET A 278 4.52 21.40 19.38
N ASP A 279 4.70 22.25 18.37
CA ASP A 279 4.32 23.67 18.37
C ASP A 279 3.04 23.86 17.51
N PRO A 280 1.84 23.91 18.13
CA PRO A 280 0.59 24.02 17.38
C PRO A 280 0.42 25.36 16.66
N ALA A 281 1.00 26.45 17.17
CA ALA A 281 0.87 27.77 16.59
C ALA A 281 1.68 27.89 15.29
N ALA A 282 2.93 27.42 15.32
CA ALA A 282 3.76 27.33 14.13
C ALA A 282 3.14 26.39 13.09
N LEU A 283 2.61 25.24 13.51
CA LEU A 283 1.94 24.30 12.59
C LEU A 283 0.68 24.88 11.94
N ARG A 284 -0.20 25.53 12.70
CA ARG A 284 -1.41 26.16 12.14
C ARG A 284 -1.04 27.19 11.06
N THR A 285 -0.05 28.03 11.34
CA THR A 285 0.48 29.03 10.40
C THR A 285 1.06 28.37 9.15
N ALA A 286 1.88 27.33 9.31
CA ALA A 286 2.53 26.64 8.20
C ALA A 286 1.57 25.77 7.34
N THR A 287 0.40 25.43 7.90
CA THR A 287 -0.62 24.56 7.27
C THR A 287 -1.93 25.28 6.96
N THR A 288 -1.97 26.61 7.09
CA THR A 288 -3.14 27.44 6.72
C THR A 288 -3.55 27.14 5.28
N PRO A 289 -4.83 26.90 4.99
CA PRO A 289 -5.29 26.58 3.64
C PRO A 289 -4.94 27.63 2.60
N VAL A 290 -4.86 27.20 1.33
CA VAL A 290 -4.68 28.14 0.21
C VAL A 290 -5.97 28.92 -0.06
N ASP A 291 -7.10 28.23 0.01
CA ASP A 291 -8.44 28.79 -0.20
C ASP A 291 -9.20 28.85 1.13
N SER A 292 -10.14 29.77 1.24
CA SER A 292 -11.00 29.87 2.44
C SER A 292 -11.88 28.64 2.60
N ALA A 293 -12.19 28.31 3.85
CA ALA A 293 -13.20 27.30 4.15
C ALA A 293 -14.54 27.67 3.50
N HIS A 294 -15.22 26.67 2.95
CA HIS A 294 -16.48 26.81 2.24
C HIS A 294 -17.33 25.56 2.42
N ASP A 295 -18.63 25.69 2.19
CA ASP A 295 -19.56 24.57 2.27
C ASP A 295 -19.20 23.52 1.21
N LEU A 296 -19.02 22.28 1.66
CA LEU A 296 -18.79 21.12 0.80
C LEU A 296 -20.15 20.47 0.53
N SER A 297 -20.64 20.54 -0.70
CA SER A 297 -21.85 19.86 -1.15
C SER A 297 -21.50 18.63 -1.97
N VAL A 298 -22.07 17.49 -1.59
CA VAL A 298 -21.80 16.17 -2.18
C VAL A 298 -23.11 15.57 -2.64
N THR A 299 -23.24 15.33 -3.94
CA THR A 299 -24.44 14.72 -4.52
C THR A 299 -24.11 13.31 -5.00
N ILE A 300 -24.79 12.31 -4.43
CA ILE A 300 -24.65 10.89 -4.76
C ILE A 300 -26.02 10.39 -5.21
N GLY A 301 -26.16 10.06 -6.49
CA GLY A 301 -27.48 9.81 -7.08
C GLY A 301 -28.38 11.04 -6.96
N ASN A 302 -29.52 10.92 -6.27
CA ASN A 302 -30.48 12.01 -6.05
C ASN A 302 -30.37 12.66 -4.66
N ALA A 303 -29.44 12.20 -3.82
CA ALA A 303 -29.26 12.72 -2.48
C ALA A 303 -28.09 13.72 -2.44
N THR A 304 -28.35 14.92 -1.93
CA THR A 304 -27.32 15.94 -1.69
C THR A 304 -27.11 16.11 -0.19
N THR A 305 -25.85 16.09 0.22
CA THR A 305 -25.42 16.30 1.61
C THR A 305 -24.43 17.45 1.66
N THR A 306 -24.64 18.38 2.59
CA THR A 306 -23.80 19.57 2.75
C THR A 306 -23.06 19.53 4.08
N PHE A 307 -21.75 19.77 4.02
CA PHE A 307 -20.87 19.92 5.18
C PHE A 307 -20.47 21.39 5.29
N ARG A 308 -20.72 22.00 6.45
CA ARG A 308 -20.58 23.44 6.64
C ARG A 308 -19.11 23.89 6.67
N GLY A 309 -18.83 25.01 6.01
CA GLY A 309 -17.51 25.64 5.95
C GLY A 309 -16.99 26.03 7.33
N GLY A 310 -15.70 25.78 7.57
CA GLY A 310 -15.01 26.16 8.83
C GLY A 310 -15.53 25.41 10.06
N ARG A 311 -16.23 24.29 9.85
CA ARG A 311 -16.72 23.39 10.90
C ARG A 311 -16.17 21.99 10.70
N MET A 312 -16.12 21.23 11.79
CA MET A 312 -15.79 19.82 11.76
C MET A 312 -17.05 18.97 11.88
N THR A 313 -17.34 18.18 10.84
CA THR A 313 -18.43 17.20 10.86
C THR A 313 -17.87 15.81 11.11
N ALA A 314 -18.36 15.13 12.16
CA ALA A 314 -18.05 13.74 12.42
C ALA A 314 -19.08 12.82 11.76
N VAL A 315 -18.61 11.86 10.97
CA VAL A 315 -19.42 10.81 10.34
C VAL A 315 -19.31 9.56 11.18
N VAL A 316 -20.43 9.12 11.73
CA VAL A 316 -20.54 7.98 12.63
C VAL A 316 -21.54 6.96 12.08
N GLY A 317 -21.43 5.72 12.54
CA GLY A 317 -22.31 4.63 12.13
C GLY A 317 -21.66 3.27 12.39
N PRO A 318 -22.43 2.17 12.37
CA PRO A 318 -21.90 0.83 12.56
C PRO A 318 -20.89 0.44 11.47
N ASN A 319 -20.15 -0.63 11.72
CA ASN A 319 -19.25 -1.21 10.73
C ASN A 319 -20.07 -1.67 9.51
N GLY A 320 -19.58 -1.36 8.30
CA GLY A 320 -20.32 -1.63 7.06
C GLY A 320 -21.40 -0.59 6.69
N ALA A 321 -21.62 0.47 7.49
CA ALA A 321 -22.61 1.51 7.18
C ALA A 321 -22.31 2.36 5.93
N GLY A 322 -21.15 2.19 5.29
CA GLY A 322 -20.76 2.95 4.09
C GLY A 322 -19.93 4.22 4.35
N LYS A 323 -19.45 4.45 5.58
CA LYS A 323 -18.63 5.62 5.96
C LYS A 323 -17.42 5.83 5.04
N THR A 324 -16.51 4.85 4.97
CA THR A 324 -15.34 4.92 4.08
C THR A 324 -15.72 5.07 2.61
N THR A 325 -16.86 4.50 2.19
CA THR A 325 -17.39 4.66 0.82
C THR A 325 -17.81 6.11 0.55
N LEU A 326 -18.53 6.75 1.48
CA LEU A 326 -18.87 8.18 1.41
C LEU A 326 -17.60 9.02 1.27
N LEU A 327 -16.58 8.78 2.11
CA LEU A 327 -15.33 9.53 2.08
C LEU A 327 -14.58 9.38 0.72
N ARG A 328 -14.67 8.19 0.11
CA ARG A 328 -14.11 7.94 -1.23
C ARG A 328 -14.89 8.67 -2.34
N PHE A 329 -16.20 8.82 -2.22
CA PHE A 329 -16.98 9.69 -3.12
C PHE A 329 -16.58 11.17 -2.95
N ILE A 330 -16.50 11.65 -1.71
CA ILE A 330 -16.12 13.04 -1.41
C ILE A 330 -14.73 13.38 -1.96
N SER A 331 -13.79 12.45 -1.85
CA SER A 331 -12.41 12.65 -2.33
C SER A 331 -12.21 12.39 -3.83
N GLY A 332 -13.26 12.06 -4.58
CA GLY A 332 -13.18 11.72 -6.01
C GLY A 332 -12.45 10.40 -6.30
N ARG A 333 -12.25 9.55 -5.28
CA ARG A 333 -11.67 8.20 -5.42
C ARG A 333 -12.66 7.18 -5.95
N LEU A 334 -13.95 7.40 -5.73
CA LEU A 334 -15.05 6.68 -6.38
C LEU A 334 -15.79 7.60 -7.34
N GLN A 335 -16.12 7.09 -8.51
CA GLN A 335 -16.95 7.77 -9.51
C GLN A 335 -18.43 7.61 -9.16
N GLY A 336 -19.26 8.58 -9.56
CA GLY A 336 -20.71 8.57 -9.32
C GLY A 336 -21.19 9.58 -8.27
N ALA A 337 -20.29 10.47 -7.83
CA ALA A 337 -20.62 11.62 -6.99
C ALA A 337 -20.17 12.92 -7.66
N HIS A 338 -20.94 13.99 -7.44
CA HIS A 338 -20.58 15.35 -7.79
C HIS A 338 -20.27 16.13 -6.52
N THR A 339 -19.09 16.76 -6.49
CA THR A 339 -18.63 17.61 -5.38
C THR A 339 -18.34 19.01 -5.90
N ASN A 340 -18.69 20.04 -5.13
CA ASN A 340 -18.35 21.43 -5.45
C ASN A 340 -16.90 21.82 -5.08
N ALA A 341 -16.16 20.95 -4.40
CA ALA A 341 -14.75 21.16 -4.07
C ALA A 341 -13.82 20.60 -5.17
N GLU A 342 -12.95 21.43 -5.73
CA GLU A 342 -11.98 21.01 -6.74
C GLU A 342 -10.86 20.12 -6.18
N ARG A 343 -10.49 20.33 -4.91
CA ARG A 343 -9.38 19.62 -4.27
C ARG A 343 -9.72 19.22 -2.84
N VAL A 344 -10.01 17.93 -2.67
CA VAL A 344 -10.24 17.30 -1.38
C VAL A 344 -9.03 16.45 -1.01
N ILE A 345 -8.43 16.71 0.16
CA ILE A 345 -7.37 15.86 0.69
C ILE A 345 -7.98 14.80 1.60
N MET A 346 -7.77 13.53 1.26
CA MET A 346 -8.21 12.40 2.08
C MET A 346 -7.03 11.77 2.82
N LEU A 347 -7.16 11.65 4.14
CA LEU A 347 -6.37 10.77 4.99
C LEU A 347 -7.17 9.48 5.22
N SER A 348 -6.70 8.36 4.68
CA SER A 348 -7.31 7.05 4.93
C SER A 348 -6.86 6.46 6.28
N GLN A 349 -7.59 5.44 6.75
CA GLN A 349 -7.27 4.69 7.97
C GLN A 349 -5.86 4.06 7.93
N ASN A 350 -5.44 3.56 6.76
CA ASN A 350 -4.10 3.05 6.52
C ASN A 350 -3.40 3.95 5.49
N PRO A 351 -2.83 5.09 5.89
CA PRO A 351 -2.34 6.07 4.95
C PRO A 351 -1.09 5.61 4.20
N GLY A 352 -1.16 5.65 2.88
CA GLY A 352 -0.05 5.24 2.01
C GLY A 352 1.09 6.25 2.04
N LEU A 353 2.21 5.89 2.66
CA LEU A 353 3.47 6.64 2.61
C LEU A 353 4.42 6.02 1.56
N PRO A 354 5.18 6.81 0.77
CA PRO A 354 6.12 6.26 -0.20
C PRO A 354 7.19 5.40 0.51
N PRO A 355 7.25 4.08 0.24
CA PRO A 355 8.01 3.13 1.08
C PRO A 355 9.52 3.32 0.98
N THR A 356 9.99 3.87 -0.14
CA THR A 356 11.41 4.13 -0.41
C THR A 356 11.87 5.54 -0.03
N ALA A 357 11.01 6.35 0.57
CA ALA A 357 11.31 7.74 0.92
C ALA A 357 11.66 7.90 2.41
N THR A 358 12.43 8.95 2.71
CA THR A 358 12.48 9.53 4.06
C THR A 358 11.22 10.33 4.36
N VAL A 359 10.95 10.58 5.64
CA VAL A 359 9.86 11.48 6.07
C VAL A 359 9.98 12.86 5.40
N ALA A 360 11.20 13.42 5.38
CA ALA A 360 11.48 14.68 4.69
C ALA A 360 11.20 14.60 3.18
N GLN A 361 11.58 13.52 2.50
CA GLN A 361 11.27 13.34 1.09
C GLN A 361 9.76 13.22 0.84
N ALA A 362 9.04 12.46 1.68
CA ALA A 362 7.60 12.27 1.56
C ALA A 362 6.84 13.61 1.73
N LEU A 363 7.25 14.46 2.67
CA LEU A 363 6.68 15.81 2.83
C LEU A 363 7.11 16.76 1.68
N THR A 364 8.36 16.70 1.24
CA THR A 364 8.87 17.56 0.15
C THR A 364 8.18 17.29 -1.18
N MET A 365 7.66 16.08 -1.39
CA MET A 365 6.79 15.80 -2.53
C MET A 365 5.52 16.67 -2.54
N VAL A 366 5.04 17.07 -1.35
CA VAL A 366 3.82 17.88 -1.18
C VAL A 366 4.14 19.36 -1.12
N THR A 367 5.09 19.75 -0.26
CA THR A 367 5.45 21.16 -0.06
C THR A 367 6.15 21.75 -1.27
N LYS A 368 6.84 20.91 -2.06
CA LYS A 368 7.77 21.29 -3.14
C LYS A 368 8.90 22.22 -2.66
N ASP A 369 9.10 22.32 -1.36
CA ASP A 369 10.04 23.23 -0.71
C ASP A 369 10.71 22.50 0.47
N PRO A 370 12.03 22.17 0.37
CA PRO A 370 12.77 21.51 1.43
C PRO A 370 12.85 22.33 2.73
N GLN A 371 12.85 23.66 2.65
CA GLN A 371 12.97 24.53 3.81
C GLN A 371 11.67 24.52 4.61
N ARG A 372 10.54 24.76 3.94
CA ARG A 372 9.20 24.61 4.53
C ARG A 372 8.95 23.19 5.07
N THR A 373 9.45 22.15 4.39
CA THR A 373 9.41 20.78 4.92
C THR A 373 10.10 20.66 6.26
N LYS A 374 11.32 21.21 6.38
CA LYS A 374 12.09 21.15 7.61
C LYS A 374 11.37 21.89 8.74
N GLU A 375 10.79 23.04 8.46
CA GLU A 375 9.99 23.83 9.41
C GLU A 375 8.77 23.04 9.91
N LEU A 376 8.00 22.41 9.01
CA LEU A 376 6.85 21.58 9.36
C LEU A 376 7.24 20.37 10.23
N ILE A 377 8.33 19.68 9.87
CA ILE A 377 8.83 18.53 10.63
C ILE A 377 9.27 18.94 12.03
N ASN A 378 9.96 20.08 12.13
CA ASN A 378 10.42 20.61 13.41
C ASN A 378 9.24 21.01 14.29
N ALA A 379 8.27 21.76 13.74
CA ALA A 379 7.08 22.20 14.45
C ALA A 379 6.19 21.03 14.90
N ALA A 380 6.18 19.92 14.15
CA ALA A 380 5.47 18.70 14.54
C ALA A 380 6.22 17.81 15.54
N GLY A 381 7.48 18.13 15.89
CA GLY A 381 8.28 17.28 16.77
C GLY A 381 8.71 15.95 16.15
N LEU A 382 8.77 15.86 14.81
CA LEU A 382 9.04 14.65 14.03
C LEU A 382 10.46 14.59 13.43
N GLN A 383 11.37 15.48 13.82
CA GLN A 383 12.72 15.62 13.27
C GLN A 383 13.61 14.40 13.45
N GLU A 384 13.34 13.62 14.49
CA GLU A 384 14.09 12.38 14.73
C GLU A 384 13.65 11.27 13.77
N LEU A 385 12.53 11.41 13.06
CA LEU A 385 12.04 10.37 12.14
C LEU A 385 12.84 10.33 10.83
N GLY A 386 13.16 9.12 10.39
CA GLY A 386 14.09 8.87 9.29
C GLY A 386 13.36 8.32 8.07
N HIS A 387 13.49 7.02 7.87
CA HIS A 387 12.89 6.37 6.70
C HIS A 387 11.46 5.92 6.97
N VAL A 388 10.57 6.02 5.96
CA VAL A 388 9.16 5.60 6.10
C VAL A 388 9.04 4.13 6.51
N SER A 389 9.89 3.28 5.96
CA SER A 389 9.95 1.85 6.28
C SER A 389 10.39 1.51 7.72
N GLU A 390 10.85 2.49 8.49
CA GLU A 390 11.30 2.31 9.89
C GLU A 390 10.25 2.77 10.91
N LEU A 391 9.15 3.36 10.45
CA LEU A 391 8.15 4.00 11.32
C LEU A 391 7.26 2.96 12.00
N SER A 392 6.91 3.21 13.27
CA SER A 392 5.77 2.51 13.89
C SER A 392 4.45 2.95 13.25
N GLY A 393 3.37 2.18 13.45
CA GLY A 393 2.04 2.54 12.95
C GLY A 393 1.60 3.94 13.41
N GLY A 394 1.81 4.27 14.69
CA GLY A 394 1.51 5.60 15.23
C GLY A 394 2.38 6.71 14.64
N GLN A 395 3.68 6.47 14.44
CA GLN A 395 4.57 7.44 13.78
C GLN A 395 4.16 7.67 12.31
N ALA A 396 3.82 6.61 11.59
CA ALA A 396 3.35 6.69 10.21
C ALA A 396 2.03 7.48 10.12
N ALA A 397 1.10 7.27 11.05
CA ALA A 397 -0.13 8.05 11.14
C ALA A 397 0.14 9.55 11.36
N GLN A 398 1.08 9.90 12.25
CA GLN A 398 1.45 11.30 12.49
C GLN A 398 2.08 11.95 11.26
N VAL A 399 3.00 11.24 10.59
CA VAL A 399 3.62 11.71 9.34
C VAL A 399 2.58 11.88 8.23
N ALA A 400 1.62 10.96 8.13
CA ALA A 400 0.56 11.03 7.13
C ALA A 400 -0.40 12.21 7.38
N LEU A 401 -0.80 12.45 8.63
CA LEU A 401 -1.62 13.59 9.01
C LEU A 401 -0.89 14.91 8.75
N LEU A 402 0.39 15.02 9.16
CA LEU A 402 1.22 16.18 8.84
C LEU A 402 1.32 16.41 7.33
N ARG A 403 1.53 15.34 6.54
CA ARG A 403 1.61 15.41 5.08
C ARG A 403 0.29 15.88 4.46
N ALA A 404 -0.85 15.43 4.98
CA ALA A 404 -2.17 15.89 4.54
C ALA A 404 -2.36 17.38 4.81
N LEU A 405 -2.00 17.86 6.00
CA LEU A 405 -2.09 19.28 6.37
C LEU A 405 -1.06 20.15 5.62
N ALA A 406 0.12 19.63 5.31
CA ALA A 406 1.15 20.32 4.54
C ALA A 406 0.68 20.69 3.12
N ALA A 407 -0.28 19.94 2.58
CA ALA A 407 -0.95 20.24 1.31
C ALA A 407 -1.83 21.49 1.37
N ARG A 408 -2.05 22.07 2.56
CA ARG A 408 -2.89 23.25 2.82
C ARG A 408 -4.32 23.09 2.28
N PRO A 409 -5.04 22.01 2.64
CA PRO A 409 -6.40 21.78 2.16
C PRO A 409 -7.42 22.74 2.74
N ALA A 410 -8.27 23.31 1.87
CA ALA A 410 -9.52 23.96 2.28
C ALA A 410 -10.59 22.94 2.72
N VAL A 411 -10.53 21.72 2.16
CA VAL A 411 -11.37 20.58 2.54
C VAL A 411 -10.49 19.37 2.92
N LEU A 412 -10.58 18.95 4.18
CA LEU A 412 -9.88 17.79 4.72
C LEU A 412 -10.88 16.70 5.09
N VAL A 413 -10.65 15.49 4.58
CA VAL A 413 -11.41 14.30 4.91
C VAL A 413 -10.48 13.31 5.61
N ALA A 414 -10.84 12.82 6.78
CA ALA A 414 -9.99 11.89 7.54
C ALA A 414 -10.79 10.67 8.04
N ASP A 415 -10.30 9.48 7.73
CA ASP A 415 -10.87 8.21 8.20
C ASP A 415 -10.07 7.70 9.40
N GLU A 416 -10.64 7.81 10.60
CA GLU A 416 -10.03 7.41 11.88
C GLU A 416 -8.59 7.95 12.09
N PRO A 417 -8.38 9.28 12.02
CA PRO A 417 -7.04 9.89 11.97
C PRO A 417 -6.14 9.56 13.17
N PHE A 418 -6.72 9.16 14.31
CA PHE A 418 -5.98 8.95 15.57
C PHE A 418 -5.91 7.48 16.01
N ALA A 419 -6.57 6.56 15.33
CA ALA A 419 -6.75 5.19 15.81
C ALA A 419 -5.43 4.43 16.03
N ALA A 420 -4.40 4.72 15.23
CA ALA A 420 -3.08 4.11 15.34
C ALA A 420 -2.10 4.85 16.28
N MET A 421 -2.49 6.01 16.83
CA MET A 421 -1.64 6.86 17.66
C MET A 421 -1.76 6.48 19.14
N ASP A 422 -0.68 6.71 19.90
CA ASP A 422 -0.75 6.68 21.36
C ASP A 422 -1.63 7.82 21.91
N VAL A 423 -2.06 7.70 23.17
CA VAL A 423 -3.00 8.62 23.81
C VAL A 423 -2.49 10.07 23.81
N GLU A 424 -1.21 10.29 24.10
CA GLU A 424 -0.61 11.63 24.18
C GLU A 424 -0.49 12.28 22.79
N SER A 425 0.03 11.54 21.81
CA SER A 425 0.13 11.99 20.43
C SER A 425 -1.26 12.29 19.85
N ALA A 426 -2.25 11.42 20.07
CA ALA A 426 -3.61 11.65 19.64
C ALA A 426 -4.20 12.93 20.26
N ALA A 427 -4.00 13.16 21.57
CA ALA A 427 -4.44 14.39 22.25
C ALA A 427 -3.82 15.66 21.63
N ARG A 428 -2.51 15.64 21.33
CA ARG A 428 -1.82 16.77 20.68
C ARG A 428 -2.37 17.09 19.30
N TRP A 429 -2.62 16.06 18.48
CA TRP A 429 -3.20 16.24 17.15
C TRP A 429 -4.67 16.67 17.19
N ARG A 430 -5.47 16.16 18.13
CA ARG A 430 -6.84 16.67 18.38
C ARG A 430 -6.82 18.16 18.71
N HIS A 431 -5.94 18.57 19.62
CA HIS A 431 -5.81 19.98 19.98
C HIS A 431 -5.47 20.86 18.76
N LEU A 432 -4.52 20.44 17.91
CA LEU A 432 -4.20 21.17 16.68
C LEU A 432 -5.39 21.26 15.72
N LEU A 433 -6.10 20.15 15.48
CA LEU A 433 -7.26 20.13 14.59
C LEU A 433 -8.39 21.01 15.13
N ARG A 434 -8.64 21.02 16.44
CA ARG A 434 -9.62 21.92 17.05
C ARG A 434 -9.19 23.38 16.94
N PHE A 435 -7.91 23.66 17.23
CA PHE A 435 -7.33 25.01 17.16
C PHE A 435 -7.34 25.60 15.74
N SER A 436 -7.33 24.75 14.71
CA SER A 436 -7.37 25.14 13.29
C SER A 436 -8.70 24.81 12.59
N ALA A 437 -9.75 24.47 13.34
CA ALA A 437 -11.04 24.02 12.80
C ALA A 437 -11.70 25.07 11.90
N ALA A 438 -11.65 26.35 12.29
CA ALA A 438 -12.24 27.45 11.52
C ALA A 438 -11.53 27.71 10.18
N ASP A 439 -10.29 27.23 10.02
CA ASP A 439 -9.50 27.51 8.84
C ASP A 439 -9.98 26.69 7.62
N ARG A 440 -10.61 25.52 7.84
CA ARG A 440 -10.93 24.55 6.80
C ARG A 440 -12.22 23.76 7.08
N THR A 441 -12.86 23.27 6.04
CA THR A 441 -13.97 22.32 6.15
C THR A 441 -13.41 20.94 6.44
N THR A 442 -13.77 20.34 7.58
CA THR A 442 -13.23 19.04 7.99
C THR A 442 -14.32 18.00 8.14
N VAL A 443 -14.17 16.85 7.49
CA VAL A 443 -15.02 15.66 7.68
C VAL A 443 -14.18 14.55 8.29
N ILE A 444 -14.53 14.08 9.49
CA ILE A 444 -13.82 13.00 10.15
C ILE A 444 -14.74 11.78 10.29
N VAL A 445 -14.24 10.57 10.05
CA VAL A 445 -14.88 9.35 10.53
C VAL A 445 -14.23 8.96 11.83
N THR A 446 -15.04 8.70 12.85
CA THR A 446 -14.56 8.25 14.15
C THR A 446 -15.57 7.35 14.84
N HIS A 447 -15.07 6.44 15.66
CA HIS A 447 -15.84 5.64 16.61
C HIS A 447 -15.47 6.03 18.07
N SER A 448 -14.65 7.07 18.24
CA SER A 448 -14.17 7.54 19.54
C SER A 448 -15.08 8.63 20.07
N ARG A 449 -15.68 8.40 21.25
CA ARG A 449 -16.47 9.41 21.96
C ARG A 449 -15.66 10.67 22.25
N VAL A 450 -14.38 10.52 22.58
CA VAL A 450 -13.48 11.66 22.82
C VAL A 450 -13.38 12.55 21.58
N ASP A 451 -13.39 11.98 20.38
CA ASP A 451 -13.32 12.77 19.15
C ASP A 451 -14.63 13.53 18.90
N LEU A 452 -15.77 12.91 19.19
CA LEU A 452 -17.08 13.56 19.09
C LEU A 452 -17.18 14.74 20.05
N ASP A 453 -16.82 14.53 21.32
CA ASP A 453 -16.95 15.54 22.37
C ASP A 453 -15.97 16.70 22.18
N THR A 454 -14.76 16.44 21.64
CA THR A 454 -13.69 17.46 21.56
C THR A 454 -13.55 18.13 20.21
N LEU A 455 -13.96 17.49 19.12
CA LEU A 455 -13.74 17.99 17.76
C LEU A 455 -15.02 18.32 17.00
N ALA A 456 -16.09 17.53 17.15
CA ALA A 456 -17.24 17.60 16.28
C ALA A 456 -18.11 18.83 16.58
N ASP A 457 -18.32 19.68 15.58
CA ASP A 457 -19.33 20.74 15.61
C ASP A 457 -20.68 20.21 15.12
N ASP A 458 -20.65 19.22 14.23
CA ASP A 458 -21.78 18.54 13.61
C ASP A 458 -21.53 17.03 13.59
N ILE A 459 -22.60 16.24 13.67
CA ILE A 459 -22.57 14.79 13.52
C ILE A 459 -23.47 14.40 12.34
N LEU A 460 -22.99 13.48 11.52
CA LEU A 460 -23.74 12.79 10.49
C LEU A 460 -23.79 11.30 10.85
N VAL A 461 -24.98 10.74 10.99
CA VAL A 461 -25.21 9.34 11.34
C VAL A 461 -25.57 8.55 10.07
N MET A 462 -24.80 7.51 9.78
CA MET A 462 -25.02 6.59 8.66
C MET A 462 -25.41 5.20 9.14
N GLU A 463 -26.40 4.58 8.50
CA GLU A 463 -26.75 3.17 8.68
C GLU A 463 -27.17 2.54 7.35
N ALA A 464 -26.74 1.30 7.10
CA ALA A 464 -27.06 0.53 5.89
C ALA A 464 -26.84 1.30 4.56
N GLY A 465 -25.84 2.17 4.49
CA GLY A 465 -25.52 2.97 3.29
C GLY A 465 -26.31 4.27 3.15
N ASN A 466 -27.24 4.56 4.08
CA ASN A 466 -28.06 5.76 4.07
C ASN A 466 -27.66 6.72 5.20
N ILE A 467 -27.90 8.01 4.97
CA ILE A 467 -27.76 9.05 6.00
C ILE A 467 -29.08 9.09 6.77
N ILE A 468 -29.04 8.76 8.06
CA ILE A 468 -30.22 8.70 8.93
C ILE A 468 -30.52 10.09 9.51
N SER A 469 -29.48 10.80 9.93
CA SER A 469 -29.62 12.12 10.55
C SER A 469 -28.34 12.92 10.43
N GLN A 470 -28.46 14.25 10.38
CA GLN A 470 -27.36 15.19 10.42
C GLN A 470 -27.76 16.42 11.23
N GLY A 471 -26.89 16.89 12.13
CA GLY A 471 -27.18 18.02 13.01
C GLY A 471 -26.02 18.37 13.93
N SER A 472 -26.23 19.32 14.86
CA SER A 472 -25.20 19.69 15.82
C SER A 472 -24.83 18.50 16.72
N ALA A 473 -23.54 18.43 17.09
CA ALA A 473 -23.05 17.35 17.94
C ALA A 473 -23.79 17.30 19.28
N GLU A 474 -24.00 18.46 19.92
CA GLU A 474 -24.78 18.60 21.16
C GLU A 474 -26.17 17.96 21.05
N ARG A 475 -26.96 18.35 20.04
CA ARG A 475 -28.31 17.82 19.85
C ARG A 475 -28.34 16.32 19.61
N LEU A 476 -27.42 15.80 18.79
CA LEU A 476 -27.40 14.38 18.42
C LEU A 476 -26.78 13.47 19.49
N LEU A 477 -25.96 14.02 20.39
CA LEU A 477 -25.48 13.32 21.58
C LEU A 477 -26.55 13.29 22.68
N GLU A 478 -27.29 14.38 22.86
CA GLU A 478 -28.39 14.46 23.84
C GLU A 478 -29.62 13.64 23.43
N ARG A 479 -29.97 13.67 22.14
CA ARG A 479 -31.14 12.96 21.58
C ARG A 479 -30.69 12.07 20.41
N PRO A 480 -30.11 10.89 20.71
CA PRO A 480 -29.48 10.05 19.71
C PRO A 480 -30.51 9.40 18.77
N PRO A 481 -30.48 9.69 17.45
CA PRO A 481 -31.51 9.26 16.50
C PRO A 481 -31.53 7.75 16.20
N SER A 482 -30.53 7.01 16.68
CA SER A 482 -30.44 5.57 16.50
C SER A 482 -29.80 4.91 17.71
N ARG A 483 -30.03 3.61 17.86
CA ARG A 483 -29.47 2.83 18.96
C ARG A 483 -27.93 2.87 18.95
N PHE A 484 -27.32 2.80 17.77
CA PHE A 484 -25.87 2.93 17.63
C PHE A 484 -25.38 4.27 18.19
N MET A 485 -26.07 5.37 17.85
CA MET A 485 -25.71 6.69 18.37
C MET A 485 -25.92 6.79 19.88
N ALA A 486 -26.94 6.13 20.43
CA ALA A 486 -27.19 6.10 21.87
C ALA A 486 -26.07 5.37 22.63
N GLU A 487 -25.63 4.22 22.11
CA GLU A 487 -24.49 3.47 22.65
C GLU A 487 -23.19 4.29 22.57
N LEU A 488 -22.97 5.01 21.45
CA LEU A 488 -21.79 5.86 21.25
C LEU A 488 -21.79 7.12 22.13
N ALA A 489 -22.96 7.73 22.34
CA ALA A 489 -23.17 8.82 23.29
C ALA A 489 -23.03 8.35 24.75
N GLY A 490 -23.00 7.03 24.99
CA GLY A 490 -22.93 6.42 26.31
C GLY A 490 -24.11 6.80 27.20
N VAL A 491 -25.29 7.00 26.59
CA VAL A 491 -26.55 7.13 27.32
C VAL A 491 -27.10 5.74 27.61
N ASN A 492 -28.01 5.64 28.59
CA ASN A 492 -28.67 4.39 28.88
C ASN A 492 -29.66 4.06 27.75
N VAL A 493 -29.76 2.77 27.42
CA VAL A 493 -30.73 2.24 26.46
C VAL A 493 -31.49 1.11 27.13
N LEU A 494 -32.80 1.27 27.24
CA LEU A 494 -33.70 0.29 27.85
C LEU A 494 -34.74 -0.17 26.84
N ARG A 495 -35.01 -1.48 26.75
CA ARG A 495 -36.08 -2.04 25.92
C ARG A 495 -37.39 -2.10 26.67
N GLY A 496 -38.48 -1.96 25.93
CA GLY A 496 -39.81 -1.95 26.49
C GLY A 496 -40.92 -1.84 25.46
N TYR A 497 -42.15 -1.70 25.95
CA TYR A 497 -43.32 -1.39 25.13
C TYR A 497 -43.71 0.08 25.37
N HIS A 498 -44.16 0.74 24.31
CA HIS A 498 -44.73 2.08 24.40
C HIS A 498 -46.25 1.96 24.23
N GLN A 499 -47.01 2.19 25.31
CA GLN A 499 -48.48 2.10 25.31
C GLN A 499 -49.05 3.27 26.13
N ASN A 500 -50.11 3.91 25.65
CA ASN A 500 -50.78 5.04 26.32
C ASN A 500 -49.82 6.19 26.73
N ASP A 501 -48.91 6.60 25.83
CA ASP A 501 -47.88 7.62 26.08
C ASP A 501 -46.92 7.33 27.25
N ALA A 502 -46.86 6.07 27.70
CA ALA A 502 -45.94 5.61 28.73
C ALA A 502 -45.02 4.51 28.20
N PHE A 503 -43.73 4.61 28.51
CA PHE A 503 -42.75 3.57 28.24
C PHE A 503 -42.68 2.59 29.42
N GLN A 504 -42.93 1.31 29.15
CA GLN A 504 -42.83 0.24 30.14
C GLN A 504 -41.64 -0.67 29.83
N PRO A 505 -40.62 -0.72 30.69
CA PRO A 505 -39.46 -1.60 30.51
C PRO A 505 -39.85 -3.07 30.41
N ALA A 506 -39.33 -3.75 29.39
CA ALA A 506 -39.51 -5.18 29.15
C ALA A 506 -38.44 -5.70 28.20
N ARG A 507 -37.78 -6.81 28.55
CA ARG A 507 -36.69 -7.41 27.77
C ARG A 507 -37.06 -7.74 26.32
N ASN A 508 -38.31 -8.15 26.10
CA ASN A 508 -38.84 -8.55 24.79
C ASN A 508 -39.58 -7.41 24.05
N GLY A 509 -39.46 -6.17 24.55
CA GLY A 509 -40.12 -5.00 23.98
C GLY A 509 -39.75 -4.70 22.52
N GLU A 510 -40.72 -4.15 21.78
CA GLU A 510 -40.55 -3.69 20.39
C GLU A 510 -40.04 -2.24 20.30
N HIS A 511 -39.92 -1.54 21.42
CA HIS A 511 -39.40 -0.18 21.50
C HIS A 511 -38.12 -0.15 22.33
N TRP A 512 -37.31 0.87 22.10
CA TRP A 512 -36.21 1.21 22.99
C TRP A 512 -36.31 2.67 23.41
N ALA A 513 -35.96 2.96 24.66
CA ALA A 513 -35.85 4.30 25.19
C ALA A 513 -34.38 4.61 25.48
N ALA A 514 -33.89 5.75 24.98
CA ALA A 514 -32.61 6.30 25.37
C ALA A 514 -32.78 7.51 26.29
N PHE A 515 -31.92 7.59 27.31
CA PHE A 515 -31.98 8.62 28.33
C PHE A 515 -30.61 8.77 29.02
N PRO A 516 -30.26 9.97 29.51
CA PRO A 516 -29.00 10.20 30.20
C PRO A 516 -28.94 9.42 31.53
N GLN A 517 -27.74 9.18 32.03
CA GLN A 517 -27.52 8.50 33.32
C GLN A 517 -28.19 9.22 34.50
N SER A 518 -28.39 10.54 34.39
CA SER A 518 -29.06 11.38 35.40
C SER A 518 -30.58 11.21 35.48
N ALA A 519 -31.19 10.54 34.48
CA ALA A 519 -32.63 10.26 34.45
C ALA A 519 -33.00 9.00 35.26
N LEU A 520 -32.01 8.18 35.65
CA LEU A 520 -32.16 7.09 36.62
C LEU A 520 -31.61 7.55 37.97
N ARG A 521 -32.37 7.31 39.03
CA ARG A 521 -31.96 7.58 40.42
C ARG A 521 -32.42 6.48 41.36
N PHE A 522 -31.65 6.20 42.39
CA PHE A 522 -32.09 5.35 43.50
C PHE A 522 -33.19 6.07 44.27
N ASP A 523 -34.36 5.46 44.32
CA ASP A 523 -35.53 6.00 45.00
C ASP A 523 -36.30 4.83 45.63
N PRO A 524 -36.41 4.75 46.97
CA PRO A 524 -37.20 3.72 47.64
C PRO A 524 -38.67 3.68 47.20
N ALA A 525 -39.22 4.78 46.67
CA ALA A 525 -40.56 4.85 46.09
C ALA A 525 -40.58 4.63 44.56
N GLY A 526 -39.43 4.30 43.97
CA GLY A 526 -39.27 4.06 42.54
C GLY A 526 -40.09 2.86 42.05
N ALA A 527 -40.67 3.00 40.85
CA ALA A 527 -41.54 1.97 40.28
C ALA A 527 -40.79 0.78 39.64
N LEU A 528 -39.47 0.87 39.48
CA LEU A 528 -38.66 -0.16 38.83
C LEU A 528 -37.78 -0.86 39.87
N SER A 529 -37.80 -2.20 39.88
CA SER A 529 -36.84 -3.01 40.63
C SER A 529 -35.58 -3.24 39.80
N ALA A 530 -34.42 -3.06 40.41
CA ALA A 530 -33.11 -3.24 39.78
C ALA A 530 -32.18 -4.02 40.71
N THR A 531 -31.29 -4.82 40.14
CA THR A 531 -30.22 -5.49 40.89
C THR A 531 -28.90 -4.76 40.69
N ILE A 532 -28.16 -4.49 41.77
CA ILE A 532 -26.84 -3.88 41.66
C ILE A 532 -25.85 -4.89 41.09
N VAL A 533 -25.16 -4.52 40.02
CA VAL A 533 -24.11 -5.33 39.40
C VAL A 533 -22.74 -4.94 39.92
N ALA A 534 -22.44 -3.64 39.96
CA ALA A 534 -21.17 -3.10 40.43
C ALA A 534 -21.25 -1.60 40.74
N ASP A 535 -20.59 -1.15 41.80
CA ASP A 535 -20.31 0.27 42.02
C ASP A 535 -19.01 0.67 41.33
N LEU A 536 -19.07 1.70 40.47
CA LEU A 536 -17.93 2.26 39.74
C LEU A 536 -17.46 3.59 40.35
N GLY A 537 -17.90 3.90 41.57
CA GLY A 537 -17.48 5.04 42.40
C GLY A 537 -18.25 6.34 42.11
N LYS A 538 -18.33 6.77 40.85
CA LYS A 538 -19.18 7.92 40.45
C LYS A 538 -20.54 7.51 39.89
N THR A 539 -20.65 6.25 39.49
CA THR A 539 -21.81 5.69 38.81
C THR A 539 -21.98 4.26 39.25
N THR A 540 -23.21 3.77 39.25
CA THR A 540 -23.50 2.37 39.61
C THR A 540 -24.08 1.64 38.42
N LEU A 541 -23.52 0.46 38.13
CA LEU A 541 -24.04 -0.45 37.13
C LEU A 541 -25.14 -1.29 37.77
N ILE A 542 -26.34 -1.22 37.22
CA ILE A 542 -27.53 -1.95 37.66
C ILE A 542 -28.07 -2.82 36.52
N ASP A 543 -28.84 -3.83 36.86
CA ASP A 543 -29.59 -4.68 35.92
C ASP A 543 -31.09 -4.51 36.17
N ILE A 544 -31.83 -4.15 35.12
CA ILE A 544 -33.30 -4.10 35.13
C ILE A 544 -33.79 -5.10 34.09
N ASP A 545 -34.45 -6.17 34.52
CA ASP A 545 -35.02 -7.21 33.65
C ASP A 545 -34.00 -7.79 32.63
N GLY A 546 -32.77 -8.06 33.07
CA GLY A 546 -31.67 -8.58 32.26
C GLY A 546 -31.00 -7.54 31.35
N GLN A 547 -31.24 -6.25 31.59
CA GLN A 547 -30.69 -5.14 30.81
C GLN A 547 -29.82 -4.26 31.70
N ARG A 548 -28.53 -4.14 31.34
CA ARG A 548 -27.55 -3.38 32.12
C ARG A 548 -27.65 -1.89 31.84
N LEU A 549 -27.78 -1.08 32.88
CA LEU A 549 -27.90 0.37 32.84
C LEU A 549 -26.95 1.00 33.85
N THR A 550 -26.61 2.27 33.65
CA THR A 550 -25.74 3.03 34.56
C THR A 550 -26.51 4.15 35.23
N VAL A 551 -26.52 4.17 36.57
CA VAL A 551 -27.09 5.25 37.37
C VAL A 551 -26.01 6.29 37.63
N GLY A 552 -26.34 7.57 37.49
CA GLY A 552 -25.42 8.70 37.65
C GLY A 552 -24.97 9.00 39.09
N GLU A 553 -25.07 8.06 40.01
CA GLU A 553 -24.72 8.20 41.43
C GLU A 553 -24.15 6.88 42.00
N PRO A 554 -23.37 6.94 43.10
CA PRO A 554 -22.79 5.74 43.72
C PRO A 554 -23.85 4.88 44.41
N ALA A 555 -23.53 3.60 44.62
CA ALA A 555 -24.44 2.62 45.21
C ALA A 555 -24.70 2.88 46.71
N GLY A 556 -23.92 3.78 47.31
CA GLY A 556 -23.97 4.08 48.74
C GLY A 556 -23.57 2.86 49.57
N ASN A 557 -24.49 2.37 50.40
CA ASN A 557 -24.26 1.20 51.25
C ASN A 557 -24.66 -0.13 50.61
N ASN A 558 -25.24 -0.10 49.40
CA ASN A 558 -25.75 -1.30 48.76
C ASN A 558 -24.61 -2.11 48.14
N ALA A 559 -24.64 -3.43 48.33
CA ALA A 559 -23.65 -4.37 47.82
C ALA A 559 -24.04 -4.93 46.44
N PRO A 560 -23.08 -5.49 45.67
CA PRO A 560 -23.40 -6.23 44.47
C PRO A 560 -24.38 -7.38 44.77
N SER A 561 -25.39 -7.54 43.92
CA SER A 561 -26.54 -8.45 44.04
C SER A 561 -27.70 -7.95 44.93
N ASP A 562 -27.59 -6.78 45.56
CA ASP A 562 -28.72 -6.19 46.28
C ASP A 562 -29.82 -5.74 45.31
N GLU A 563 -31.08 -5.99 45.68
CA GLU A 563 -32.24 -5.43 44.98
C GLU A 563 -32.55 -4.03 45.52
N VAL A 564 -32.72 -3.09 44.59
CA VAL A 564 -32.98 -1.68 44.88
C VAL A 564 -34.10 -1.16 43.99
N SER A 565 -34.87 -0.20 44.51
CA SER A 565 -35.88 0.51 43.72
C SER A 565 -35.25 1.74 43.06
N VAL A 566 -35.58 1.94 41.78
CA VAL A 566 -35.10 3.07 40.97
C VAL A 566 -36.26 3.82 40.33
N ALA A 567 -36.14 5.14 40.32
CA ALA A 567 -37.04 6.04 39.60
C ALA A 567 -36.45 6.41 38.24
N LEU A 568 -37.29 6.38 37.21
CA LEU A 568 -36.95 6.78 35.85
C LEU A 568 -37.74 8.05 35.50
N ASP A 569 -37.05 9.13 35.18
CA ASP A 569 -37.68 10.38 34.72
C ASP A 569 -38.24 10.20 33.30
N ALA A 570 -39.56 10.13 33.20
CA ALA A 570 -40.25 9.92 31.93
C ALA A 570 -40.07 11.09 30.94
N THR A 571 -39.80 12.31 31.43
CA THR A 571 -39.63 13.49 30.57
C THR A 571 -38.27 13.53 29.87
N ALA A 572 -37.31 12.78 30.38
CA ALA A 572 -35.97 12.64 29.81
C ALA A 572 -35.83 11.47 28.83
N LEU A 573 -36.91 10.70 28.62
CA LEU A 573 -36.93 9.57 27.69
C LEU A 573 -37.10 10.05 26.26
N THR A 574 -36.26 9.54 25.36
CA THR A 574 -36.59 9.52 23.94
C THR A 574 -36.87 8.09 23.51
N VAL A 575 -38.11 7.82 23.12
CA VAL A 575 -38.59 6.49 22.74
C VAL A 575 -38.53 6.33 21.22
N TYR A 576 -38.06 5.17 20.79
CA TYR A 576 -37.87 4.85 19.39
C TYR A 576 -38.47 3.48 19.08
N THR A 577 -39.05 3.36 17.89
CA THR A 577 -39.49 2.07 17.35
C THR A 577 -38.28 1.27 16.89
N ARG A 578 -38.29 -0.04 17.13
CA ARG A 578 -37.27 -0.95 16.62
C ARG A 578 -37.43 -1.10 15.10
N THR A 579 -36.57 -0.42 14.35
CA THR A 579 -36.39 -0.66 12.90
C THR A 579 -35.51 -1.87 12.63
#